data_AF-A0A932PC03-F1
#
_entry.id   AF-A0A932PC03-F1
#
_cell.length_a   1.000
_cell.length_b   1.000
_cell.length_c   1.000
_cell.angle_alpha   90.00
_cell.angle_beta   90.00
_cell.angle_gamma   90.00
#
_symmetry.space_group_name_H-M   'P 1'
#
loop_
_entity.id
_entity.type
_entity.pdbx_description
1 polymer ?
#
loop_
_entity_poly.entity_id
_entity_poly.type
_entity_poly.pdbx_seq_one_letter_code
_entity_poly.pdbx_strand_id
1 'polypeptide(L)'
;MLNFKLNLILPATAEEVVQMKTVSMLEFRKQADSVLKQVRRGRAFILTYRGKPVARLEPIASEAVSRDDPIYRIDELASETAEPLSNAEIDRIIYES
;
A
#
# COMPACT_ATOMS: atom_id res chain seq x y z
N MET A 1 -8.48 -4.61 35.08
CA MET A 1 -8.57 -3.75 33.89
C MET A 1 -7.16 -3.38 33.47
N LEU A 2 -6.65 -3.92 32.36
CA LEU A 2 -5.31 -3.58 31.86
C LEU A 2 -5.46 -2.98 30.47
N ASN A 3 -5.17 -1.69 30.35
CA ASN A 3 -5.14 -0.95 29.08
C ASN A 3 -3.82 -1.24 28.37
N PHE A 4 -3.85 -1.94 27.23
CA PHE A 4 -2.72 -2.03 26.32
C PHE A 4 -2.86 -0.95 25.23
N LYS A 5 -2.05 0.10 25.32
CA LYS A 5 -1.79 1.02 24.20
C LYS A 5 -0.65 0.41 23.36
N LEU A 6 -0.95 -0.07 22.16
CA LEU A 6 0.07 -0.38 21.16
C LEU A 6 0.44 0.91 20.43
N ASN A 7 1.65 1.42 20.65
CA ASN A 7 2.28 2.38 19.76
C ASN A 7 2.73 1.64 18.51
N LEU A 8 2.06 1.87 17.38
CA LEU A 8 2.57 1.49 16.07
C LEU A 8 3.24 2.72 15.46
N ILE A 9 4.55 2.64 15.26
CA ILE A 9 5.35 3.66 14.57
C ILE A 9 4.97 3.58 13.08
N LEU A 10 4.40 4.65 12.55
CA LEU A 10 4.12 4.86 11.12
C LEU A 10 4.93 6.06 10.64
N PRO A 11 5.82 5.95 9.63
CA PRO A 11 6.31 7.14 8.93
C PRO A 11 5.44 7.44 7.68
N ALA A 12 5.17 8.75 7.50
CA ALA A 12 4.65 9.44 6.31
C ALA A 12 3.29 8.98 5.74
N THR A 13 2.19 9.74 5.72
CA THR A 13 1.91 11.16 5.93
C THR A 13 0.51 11.30 6.56
N ALA A 14 0.33 12.30 7.43
CA ALA A 14 -0.82 12.40 8.33
C ALA A 14 -2.12 12.94 7.72
N GLU A 15 -2.24 13.04 6.38
CA GLU A 15 -3.43 13.62 5.72
C GLU A 15 -4.24 12.64 4.86
N GLU A 16 -3.75 11.40 4.63
CA GLU A 16 -4.50 10.38 3.88
C GLU A 16 -5.05 9.24 4.77
N VAL A 17 -5.32 9.53 6.05
CA VAL A 17 -6.25 8.71 6.82
C VAL A 17 -7.68 9.06 6.39
N VAL A 18 -8.01 8.77 5.12
CA VAL A 18 -9.40 8.57 4.72
C VAL A 18 -9.94 7.54 5.70
N GLN A 19 -10.90 7.92 6.55
CA GLN A 19 -11.48 7.04 7.57
C GLN A 19 -11.83 5.68 6.96
N MET A 20 -10.93 4.69 7.10
CA MET A 20 -11.11 3.39 6.48
C MET A 20 -12.26 2.70 7.18
N LYS A 21 -13.33 2.42 6.43
CA LYS A 21 -14.52 1.80 7.00
C LYS A 21 -14.23 0.36 7.36
N THR A 22 -14.65 -0.07 8.54
CA THR A 22 -14.56 -1.47 8.94
C THR A 22 -15.79 -2.23 8.45
N VAL A 23 -15.59 -3.47 8.01
CA VAL A 23 -16.67 -4.43 7.74
C VAL A 23 -16.32 -5.76 8.40
N SER A 24 -17.28 -6.39 9.08
CA SER A 24 -17.07 -7.71 9.66
C SER A 24 -17.16 -8.80 8.59
N MET A 25 -16.53 -9.95 8.83
CA MET A 25 -16.64 -11.13 7.96
C MET A 25 -18.09 -11.57 7.74
N LEU A 26 -18.98 -11.37 8.73
CA LEU A 26 -20.39 -11.70 8.61
C LEU A 26 -21.14 -10.72 7.68
N GLU A 27 -20.91 -9.42 7.85
CA GLU A 27 -21.50 -8.39 6.99
C GLU A 27 -20.99 -8.53 5.54
N PHE A 28 -19.68 -8.76 5.39
CA PHE A 28 -19.09 -9.00 4.08
C PHE A 28 -19.70 -10.21 3.39
N ARG A 29 -19.87 -11.34 4.10
CA ARG A 29 -20.52 -12.54 3.53
C ARG A 29 -21.96 -12.29 3.11
N LYS A 30 -22.71 -11.48 3.85
CA LYS A 30 -24.12 -11.16 3.55
C LYS A 30 -24.29 -10.14 2.42
N GLN A 31 -23.30 -9.28 2.20
CA GLN A 31 -23.42 -8.11 1.32
C GLN A 31 -22.21 -7.95 0.38
N ALA A 32 -21.58 -9.06 0.01
CA ALA A 32 -20.31 -9.07 -0.73
C ALA A 32 -20.37 -8.20 -1.99
N ASP A 33 -21.40 -8.35 -2.82
CA ASP A 33 -21.58 -7.55 -4.04
C ASP A 33 -21.60 -6.04 -3.77
N SER A 34 -22.30 -5.60 -2.73
CA SER A 34 -22.40 -4.17 -2.38
C SER A 34 -21.06 -3.63 -1.91
N VAL A 35 -20.35 -4.39 -1.08
CA VAL A 35 -19.02 -4.00 -0.58
C VAL A 35 -18.03 -3.97 -1.74
N LEU A 36 -17.98 -5.00 -2.59
CA LEU A 36 -17.08 -5.05 -3.73
C LEU A 36 -17.39 -3.97 -4.78
N LYS A 37 -18.66 -3.60 -5.00
CA LYS A 37 -19.02 -2.44 -5.83
C LYS A 37 -18.48 -1.12 -5.27
N GLN A 38 -18.47 -0.97 -3.95
CA GLN A 38 -17.88 0.20 -3.30
C GLN A 38 -16.36 0.20 -3.42
N VAL A 39 -15.72 -0.97 -3.25
CA VAL A 39 -14.27 -1.14 -3.46
C VAL A 39 -13.89 -0.77 -4.89
N ARG A 40 -14.60 -1.26 -5.90
CA ARG A 40 -14.38 -0.89 -7.30
C ARG A 40 -14.55 0.61 -7.59
N ARG A 41 -15.26 1.36 -6.73
CA ARG A 41 -15.45 2.82 -6.84
C ARG A 41 -14.41 3.61 -6.06
N GLY A 42 -13.33 2.98 -5.58
CA GLY A 42 -12.25 3.65 -4.86
C GLY A 42 -12.35 3.57 -3.33
N ARG A 43 -13.38 2.91 -2.76
CA ARG A 43 -13.52 2.85 -1.30
C ARG A 43 -12.71 1.70 -0.70
N ALA A 44 -11.80 2.01 0.22
CA ALA A 44 -11.09 0.99 0.96
C ALA A 44 -11.84 0.56 2.24
N PHE A 45 -11.71 -0.71 2.62
CA PHE A 45 -12.30 -1.27 3.85
C PHE A 45 -11.28 -2.10 4.64
N ILE A 46 -11.43 -2.11 5.96
CA ILE A 46 -10.77 -3.08 6.84
C ILE A 46 -11.75 -4.22 7.13
N LEU A 47 -11.39 -5.43 6.70
CA LEU A 47 -12.14 -6.63 7.02
C LEU A 47 -11.73 -7.13 8.41
N THR A 48 -12.72 -7.40 9.25
CA THR A 48 -12.50 -7.87 10.63
C THR A 48 -13.11 -9.25 10.87
N TYR A 49 -12.47 -10.04 11.74
CA TYR A 49 -13.00 -11.27 12.30
C TYR A 49 -12.94 -11.20 13.82
N ARG A 50 -14.09 -11.35 14.49
CA ARG A 50 -14.23 -11.16 15.95
C ARG A 50 -13.64 -9.82 16.44
N GLY A 51 -13.90 -8.75 15.68
CA GLY A 51 -13.42 -7.40 15.99
C GLY A 51 -11.93 -7.15 15.70
N LYS A 52 -11.18 -8.17 15.28
CA LYS A 52 -9.76 -8.02 14.93
C LYS A 52 -9.61 -7.81 13.42
N PRO A 53 -8.82 -6.82 12.96
CA PRO A 53 -8.46 -6.70 11.55
C PRO A 53 -7.80 -7.97 11.04
N VAL A 54 -8.23 -8.45 9.87
CA VAL A 54 -7.68 -9.65 9.22
C VAL A 54 -7.29 -9.43 7.77
N ALA A 55 -7.88 -8.45 7.10
CA ALA A 55 -7.51 -8.11 5.73
C ALA A 55 -7.90 -6.66 5.41
N ARG A 56 -7.37 -6.17 4.30
CA ARG A 56 -7.77 -4.91 3.68
C ARG A 56 -8.38 -5.19 2.32
N LEU A 57 -9.49 -4.54 2.01
CA LEU A 57 -10.09 -4.55 0.69
C LEU A 57 -9.80 -3.20 0.05
N GLU A 58 -8.98 -3.21 -0.99
CA GLU A 58 -8.62 -2.02 -1.76
C GLU A 58 -9.01 -2.22 -3.23
N PRO A 59 -9.32 -1.13 -3.95
CA PRO A 59 -9.45 -1.18 -5.39
C PRO A 59 -8.13 -1.68 -5.98
N ILE A 60 -8.20 -2.61 -6.93
CA ILE A 60 -7.04 -2.94 -7.74
C ILE A 60 -6.88 -1.81 -8.74
N ALA A 61 -5.81 -1.02 -8.59
CA ALA A 61 -5.45 0.00 -9.56
C ALA A 61 -5.16 -0.69 -10.89
N SER A 62 -5.98 -0.40 -11.91
CA SER A 62 -5.66 -0.73 -13.29
C SER A 62 -4.80 0.40 -13.85
N GLU A 63 -3.62 0.62 -13.26
CA GLU A 63 -2.62 1.41 -13.94
C GLU A 63 -2.11 0.56 -15.10
N ALA A 64 -2.55 0.89 -16.31
CA ALA A 64 -1.88 0.41 -17.50
C ALA A 64 -0.46 0.95 -17.41
N VAL A 65 0.52 0.06 -17.29
CA VAL A 65 1.93 0.47 -17.29
C VAL A 65 2.14 1.33 -18.54
N SER A 66 2.59 2.57 -18.32
CA SER A 66 2.80 3.50 -19.42
C SER A 66 3.79 2.89 -20.39
N ARG A 67 3.54 2.96 -21.69
CA ARG A 67 4.56 2.59 -22.68
C ARG A 67 5.83 3.41 -22.53
N ASP A 68 5.69 4.62 -21.97
CA ASP A 68 6.78 5.56 -21.71
C ASP A 68 7.27 5.50 -20.26
N ASP A 69 7.01 4.40 -19.53
CA ASP A 69 7.53 4.23 -18.17
C ASP A 69 9.08 4.31 -18.18
N PRO A 70 9.69 5.21 -17.40
CA PRO A 70 11.15 5.36 -17.32
C PRO A 70 11.89 4.07 -16.99
N ILE A 71 11.22 3.10 -16.34
CA ILE A 71 11.79 1.78 -16.06
C ILE A 71 12.18 1.04 -17.35
N TYR A 72 11.51 1.29 -18.47
CA TYR A 72 11.82 0.70 -19.76
C TYR A 72 13.00 1.35 -20.48
N ARG A 73 13.47 2.50 -19.98
CA ARG A 73 14.60 3.26 -20.54
C ARG A 73 15.81 3.27 -19.59
N ILE A 74 15.89 2.31 -18.67
CA ILE A 74 16.99 2.21 -17.71
C ILE A 74 18.36 2.13 -18.42
N ASP A 75 18.41 1.47 -19.57
CA ASP A 75 19.60 1.39 -20.42
C ASP A 75 20.06 2.76 -20.95
N GLU A 76 19.11 3.63 -21.31
CA GLU A 76 19.42 5.00 -21.74
C GLU A 76 19.77 5.92 -20.56
N LEU A 77 19.26 5.62 -19.36
CA LEU A 77 19.53 6.38 -18.13
C LEU A 77 20.83 5.94 -17.44
N ALA A 78 21.36 4.76 -17.79
CA ALA A 78 22.61 4.26 -17.25
C ALA A 78 23.80 4.99 -17.88
N SER A 79 24.70 5.49 -17.04
CA SER A 79 25.97 6.03 -17.52
C SER A 79 26.87 4.88 -18.00
N GLU A 80 27.36 4.96 -19.24
CA GLU A 80 28.27 3.98 -19.84
C GLU A 80 29.58 3.80 -19.06
N THR A 81 29.92 4.77 -18.20
CA THR A 81 31.17 4.78 -17.42
C THR A 81 30.95 4.55 -15.93
N ALA A 82 29.74 4.19 -15.49
CA ALA A 82 29.48 3.97 -14.08
C ALA A 82 30.13 2.66 -13.61
N GLU A 83 30.92 2.75 -12.54
CA GLU A 83 31.41 1.55 -11.86
C GLU A 83 30.25 0.85 -11.12
N PRO A 84 30.26 -0.49 -11.03
CA PRO A 84 29.29 -1.22 -10.24
C PRO A 84 29.31 -0.76 -8.78
N LEU A 85 28.16 -0.34 -8.25
CA LEU A 85 28.05 0.03 -6.84
C LEU A 85 27.98 -1.22 -5.96
N SER A 86 28.65 -1.17 -4.82
CA SER A 86 28.42 -2.14 -3.74
C SER A 86 27.06 -1.89 -3.07
N ASN A 87 26.51 -2.93 -2.44
CA ASN A 87 25.24 -2.81 -1.71
C ASN A 87 25.29 -1.69 -0.64
N ALA A 88 26.41 -1.52 0.05
CA ALA A 88 26.56 -0.47 1.05
C ALA A 88 26.51 0.94 0.45
N GLU A 89 26.98 1.12 -0.79
CA GLU A 89 26.91 2.39 -1.50
C GLU A 89 25.49 2.67 -2.01
N ILE A 90 24.80 1.63 -2.50
CA ILE A 90 23.39 1.70 -2.89
C ILE A 90 22.54 2.12 -1.69
N ASP A 91 22.73 1.46 -0.54
CA ASP A 91 21.96 1.75 0.68
C ASP A 91 22.18 3.19 1.15
N ARG A 92 23.43 3.68 1.13
CA ARG A 92 23.73 5.08 1.45
C ARG A 92 22.97 6.05 0.54
N ILE A 93 22.95 5.81 -0.77
CA ILE A 93 22.29 6.70 -1.74
C ILE A 93 20.78 6.72 -1.51
N ILE A 94 20.15 5.56 -1.29
CA ILE A 94 18.69 5.42 -1.22
C ILE A 94 18.13 5.84 0.15
N TYR A 95 18.83 5.54 1.24
CA TYR A 95 18.27 5.68 2.60
C TYR A 95 18.87 6.81 3.42
N GLU A 96 20.03 7.36 3.05
CA GLU A 96 20.69 8.44 3.80
C GLU A 96 20.59 9.81 3.08
N SER A 97 19.75 9.94 2.05
CA SER A 97 19.48 11.19 1.33
C SER A 97 18.46 12.11 1.99
#